data_AF-A0A946YDV5-F1
#
_entry.id   AF-A0A946YDV5-F1
#
_cell.length_a   1.000
_cell.length_b   1.000
_cell.length_c   1.000
_cell.angle_alpha   90.00
_cell.angle_beta   90.00
_cell.angle_gamma   90.00
#
_symmetry.space_group_name_H-M   'P 1'
#
loop_
_entity.id
_entity.type
_entity.pdbx_description
1 polymer ?
#
loop_
_entity_poly.entity_id
_entity_poly.type
_entity_poly.pdbx_seq_one_letter_code
_entity_poly.pdbx_strand_id
1 'polypeptide(L)'
;GWKVDNLPDRLIAQPKTGDAQLQITVDDLNKKQTPKEYLNEQFKGQISNGQPVQTANFQGYTGYTNLTTKGGKVPSRVAAVFQGKRIYQVLIAGKDGNALNKYDAAGLTTIKSMRQLKNAERKLAKPKNIKLIRAKSGDTFASLAKRSDIATHAEEQLRLLNGMYPDGEPKAGQLIKIVQ
;
A
#
# COMPACT_ATOMS: atom_id res chain seq x y z
N GLY A 1 5.94 -13.79 -8.89
CA GLY A 1 5.60 -13.23 -7.57
C GLY A 1 5.67 -11.72 -7.63
N TRP A 2 4.87 -11.04 -6.81
CA TRP A 2 4.86 -9.57 -6.67
C TRP A 2 5.64 -9.16 -5.43
N LYS A 3 6.43 -8.08 -5.51
CA LYS A 3 6.94 -7.38 -4.34
C LYS A 3 5.87 -6.40 -3.88
N VAL A 4 5.53 -6.41 -2.59
CA VAL A 4 4.51 -5.54 -2.01
C VAL A 4 5.14 -4.69 -0.92
N ASP A 5 5.06 -3.38 -1.07
CA ASP A 5 5.51 -2.38 -0.12
C ASP A 5 4.28 -1.68 0.47
N ASN A 6 4.06 -1.85 1.78
CA ASN A 6 2.95 -1.23 2.51
C ASN A 6 3.44 0.04 3.21
N LEU A 7 3.08 1.20 2.68
CA LEU A 7 3.43 2.52 3.21
C LEU A 7 2.24 3.09 4.00
N PRO A 8 2.46 4.10 4.86
CA PRO A 8 1.40 4.68 5.69
C PRO A 8 0.20 5.24 4.90
N ASP A 9 0.44 5.74 3.69
CA ASP A 9 -0.55 6.39 2.82
C ASP A 9 -0.96 5.56 1.60
N ARG A 10 -0.21 4.48 1.29
CA ARG A 10 -0.43 3.68 0.07
C ARG A 10 0.14 2.27 0.16
N LEU A 11 -0.46 1.37 -0.61
CA LEU A 11 0.12 0.07 -0.92
C LEU A 11 0.64 0.08 -2.34
N ILE A 12 1.89 -0.35 -2.55
CA ILE A 12 2.50 -0.49 -3.87
C ILE A 12 2.83 -1.95 -4.09
N ALA A 13 2.46 -2.49 -5.25
CA ALA A 13 2.88 -3.82 -5.68
C ALA A 13 3.51 -3.77 -7.07
N GLN A 14 4.67 -4.42 -7.24
CA GLN A 14 5.39 -4.47 -8.50
C GLN A 14 5.77 -5.93 -8.85
N PRO A 15 5.63 -6.36 -10.12
CA PRO A 15 6.09 -7.67 -10.55
C PRO A 15 7.63 -7.68 -10.64
N LYS A 16 8.24 -8.87 -10.55
CA LYS A 16 9.71 -9.03 -10.67
C LYS A 16 10.29 -8.44 -11.97
N THR A 17 9.51 -8.40 -13.03
CA THR A 17 9.87 -7.85 -14.34
C THR A 17 9.93 -6.33 -14.37
N GLY A 18 9.33 -5.63 -13.40
CA GLY A 18 9.31 -4.17 -13.31
C GLY A 18 8.51 -3.48 -14.43
N ASP A 19 7.73 -4.22 -15.23
CA ASP A 19 6.97 -3.73 -16.38
C ASP A 19 5.57 -3.21 -16.03
N ALA A 20 5.18 -3.26 -14.75
CA ALA A 20 3.92 -2.72 -14.27
C ALA A 20 3.99 -2.31 -12.79
N GLN A 21 2.99 -1.56 -12.35
CA GLN A 21 2.80 -1.19 -10.95
C GLN A 21 1.30 -1.21 -10.62
N LEU A 22 0.97 -1.84 -9.50
CA LEU A 22 -0.32 -1.70 -8.84
C LEU A 22 -0.15 -0.78 -7.64
N GLN A 23 -1.07 0.15 -7.47
CA GLN A 23 -1.12 1.06 -6.33
C GLN A 23 -2.52 1.10 -5.75
N ILE A 24 -2.61 1.14 -4.43
CA ILE A 24 -3.85 1.40 -3.69
C ILE A 24 -3.63 2.60 -2.78
N THR A 25 -4.50 3.60 -2.87
CA THR A 25 -4.55 4.76 -1.98
C THR A 25 -5.95 4.91 -1.38
N VAL A 26 -6.05 5.66 -0.29
CA VAL A 26 -7.31 5.94 0.39
C VAL A 26 -7.51 7.44 0.49
N ASP A 27 -8.66 7.92 0.02
CA ASP A 27 -9.13 9.30 0.15
C ASP A 27 -10.45 9.36 0.94
N ASP A 28 -10.82 10.56 1.38
CA ASP A 28 -12.12 10.83 1.99
C ASP A 28 -13.15 11.29 0.95
N LEU A 29 -14.38 10.77 1.09
CA LEU A 29 -15.54 11.18 0.31
C LEU A 29 -16.10 12.50 0.87
N ASN A 30 -15.61 13.61 0.32
CA ASN A 30 -15.95 14.96 0.76
C ASN A 30 -17.18 15.56 0.05
N LYS A 31 -17.70 14.88 -0.98
CA LYS A 31 -18.85 15.32 -1.77
C LYS A 31 -19.85 14.18 -1.89
N LYS A 32 -21.14 14.49 -2.03
CA LYS A 32 -22.17 13.49 -2.36
C LYS A 32 -22.08 13.15 -3.84
N GLN A 33 -21.31 12.12 -4.17
CA GLN A 33 -21.13 11.63 -5.54
C GLN A 33 -21.01 10.11 -5.58
N THR A 34 -21.18 9.53 -6.75
CA THR A 34 -21.03 8.10 -7.05
C THR A 34 -19.58 7.76 -7.41
N PRO A 35 -19.16 6.48 -7.36
CA PRO A 35 -17.83 6.07 -7.82
C PRO A 35 -17.53 6.46 -9.28
N LYS A 36 -18.56 6.44 -10.14
CA LYS A 36 -18.45 6.85 -11.55
C LYS A 36 -18.18 8.34 -11.68
N GLU A 37 -18.95 9.17 -10.98
CA GLU A 37 -18.77 10.63 -10.98
C GLU A 37 -17.38 11.00 -10.44
N TYR A 38 -16.96 10.38 -9.34
CA TYR A 38 -15.64 10.60 -8.76
C TYR A 38 -14.52 10.27 -9.75
N LEU A 39 -14.54 9.10 -10.41
CA LEU A 39 -13.50 8.76 -11.39
C LEU A 39 -13.49 9.72 -12.58
N ASN A 40 -14.66 10.11 -13.08
CA ASN A 40 -14.74 11.07 -14.17
C ASN A 40 -14.24 12.45 -13.75
N GLU A 41 -14.50 12.91 -12.52
CA GLU A 41 -13.93 14.15 -11.97
C GLU A 41 -12.40 14.05 -11.88
N GLN A 42 -11.87 12.99 -11.26
CA GLN A 42 -10.43 12.79 -11.07
C GLN A 42 -9.65 12.74 -12.39
N PHE A 43 -10.19 12.05 -13.39
CA PHE A 43 -9.52 11.86 -14.68
C PHE A 43 -10.06 12.80 -15.78
N LYS A 44 -10.75 13.88 -15.41
CA LYS A 44 -11.28 14.91 -16.34
C LYS A 44 -12.08 14.30 -17.51
N GLY A 45 -12.88 13.27 -17.22
CA GLY A 45 -13.69 12.53 -18.20
C GLY A 45 -12.91 11.59 -19.11
N GLN A 46 -11.59 11.44 -18.95
CA GLN A 46 -10.74 10.58 -19.78
C GLN A 46 -10.76 9.11 -19.31
N ILE A 47 -11.96 8.56 -19.13
CA ILE A 47 -12.18 7.16 -18.77
C ILE A 47 -12.84 6.44 -19.96
N SER A 48 -12.16 5.41 -20.49
CA SER A 48 -12.71 4.52 -21.52
C SER A 48 -13.10 3.16 -20.94
N ASN A 49 -14.04 2.49 -21.61
CA ASN A 49 -14.63 1.20 -21.23
C ASN A 49 -14.99 1.12 -19.72
N GLY A 50 -15.58 2.21 -19.22
CA GLY A 50 -15.95 2.32 -17.82
C GLY A 50 -17.12 1.41 -17.47
N GLN A 51 -16.98 0.63 -16.40
CA GLN A 51 -17.98 -0.34 -15.96
C GLN A 51 -18.14 -0.31 -14.43
N PRO A 52 -19.36 -0.55 -13.92
CA PRO A 52 -19.55 -0.76 -12.50
C PRO A 52 -18.79 -2.01 -12.04
N VAL A 53 -18.21 -1.95 -10.85
CA VAL A 53 -17.64 -3.11 -10.17
C VAL A 53 -18.32 -3.26 -8.83
N GLN A 54 -19.00 -4.38 -8.66
CA GLN A 54 -19.58 -4.74 -7.38
C GLN A 54 -18.61 -5.66 -6.65
N THR A 55 -18.26 -5.27 -5.44
CA THR A 55 -17.54 -6.12 -4.50
C THR A 55 -18.54 -6.67 -3.48
N ALA A 56 -18.09 -7.51 -2.54
CA ALA A 56 -18.98 -8.12 -1.55
C ALA A 56 -19.87 -7.09 -0.81
N ASN A 57 -19.29 -5.96 -0.39
CA ASN A 57 -19.97 -4.96 0.44
C ASN A 57 -19.89 -3.54 -0.13
N PHE A 58 -19.16 -3.31 -1.23
CA PHE A 58 -18.86 -1.97 -1.73
C PHE A 58 -19.25 -1.78 -3.18
N GLN A 59 -19.71 -0.57 -3.48
CA GLN A 59 -19.93 -0.09 -4.84
C GLN A 59 -18.63 0.49 -5.38
N GLY A 60 -18.32 0.18 -6.63
CA GLY A 60 -17.19 0.78 -7.31
C GLY A 60 -17.46 1.00 -8.79
N TYR A 61 -16.53 1.70 -9.42
CA TYR A 61 -16.46 1.90 -10.85
C TYR A 61 -15.01 1.73 -11.30
N THR A 62 -14.79 1.19 -12.49
CA THR A 62 -13.45 1.02 -13.06
C THR A 62 -13.46 1.29 -14.55
N GLY A 63 -12.34 1.73 -15.10
CA GLY A 63 -12.14 1.91 -16.53
C GLY A 63 -10.67 2.11 -16.85
N TYR A 64 -10.38 2.44 -18.11
CA TYR A 64 -9.02 2.67 -18.58
C TYR A 64 -8.75 4.15 -18.80
N THR A 65 -7.49 4.54 -18.62
CA THR A 65 -6.99 5.89 -18.89
C THR A 65 -5.48 5.85 -19.14
N ASN A 66 -4.90 7.00 -19.50
CA ASN A 66 -3.45 7.16 -19.61
C ASN A 66 -2.96 8.06 -18.48
N LEU A 67 -2.16 7.50 -17.57
CA LEU A 67 -1.61 8.25 -16.44
C LEU A 67 -0.32 8.95 -16.84
N THR A 68 -0.15 10.19 -16.37
CA THR A 68 1.09 10.92 -16.58
C THR A 68 2.08 10.57 -15.48
N THR A 69 3.23 10.03 -15.87
CA THR A 69 4.35 9.70 -14.98
C THR A 69 5.59 10.50 -15.38
N LYS A 70 6.66 10.43 -14.58
CA LYS A 70 7.96 11.02 -14.95
C LYS A 70 8.51 10.45 -16.27
N GLY A 71 8.17 9.21 -16.62
CA GLY A 71 8.59 8.55 -17.86
C GLY A 71 7.64 8.76 -19.03
N GLY A 72 6.63 9.64 -18.89
CA GLY A 72 5.60 9.87 -19.91
C GLY A 72 4.25 9.27 -19.55
N LYS A 73 3.36 9.20 -20.55
CA LYS A 73 2.02 8.65 -20.38
C LYS A 73 2.03 7.14 -20.45
N VAL A 74 1.45 6.48 -19.44
CA VAL A 74 1.39 5.02 -19.36
C VAL A 74 -0.07 4.54 -19.37
N PRO A 75 -0.39 3.50 -20.16
CA PRO A 75 -1.73 2.94 -20.19
C PRO A 75 -2.04 2.30 -18.84
N SER A 76 -3.23 2.58 -18.32
CA SER A 76 -3.60 2.23 -16.96
C SER A 76 -5.06 1.83 -16.84
N ARG A 77 -5.35 0.90 -15.93
CA ARG A 77 -6.69 0.70 -15.36
C ARG A 77 -6.77 1.47 -14.04
N VAL A 78 -7.88 2.17 -13.84
CA VAL A 78 -8.19 2.87 -12.60
C VAL A 78 -9.53 2.41 -12.06
N ALA A 79 -9.68 2.40 -10.75
CA ALA A 79 -10.92 2.07 -10.06
C ALA A 79 -11.09 2.93 -8.81
N ALA A 80 -12.35 3.23 -8.48
CA ALA A 80 -12.73 3.79 -7.20
C ALA A 80 -13.74 2.85 -6.55
N VAL A 81 -13.49 2.47 -5.29
CA VAL A 81 -14.34 1.59 -4.49
C VAL A 81 -14.72 2.32 -3.21
N PHE A 82 -16.02 2.50 -2.96
CA PHE A 82 -16.53 3.32 -1.88
C PHE A 82 -16.90 2.46 -0.66
N GLN A 83 -16.31 2.78 0.49
CA GLN A 83 -16.63 2.19 1.78
C GLN A 83 -17.01 3.29 2.77
N GLY A 84 -18.31 3.52 2.95
CA GLY A 84 -18.81 4.60 3.81
C GLY A 84 -18.30 5.96 3.31
N LYS A 85 -17.50 6.65 4.13
CA LYS A 85 -16.87 7.94 3.78
C LYS A 85 -15.46 7.80 3.18
N ARG A 86 -15.00 6.59 2.87
CA ARG A 86 -13.66 6.35 2.31
C ARG A 86 -13.75 5.91 0.86
N ILE A 87 -12.82 6.40 0.06
CA ILE A 87 -12.64 6.06 -1.35
C ILE A 87 -11.32 5.32 -1.48
N TYR A 88 -11.38 4.04 -1.81
CA TYR A 88 -10.20 3.28 -2.18
C TYR A 88 -9.97 3.45 -3.67
N GLN A 89 -8.85 4.05 -4.02
CA GLN A 89 -8.40 4.18 -5.40
C GLN A 89 -7.46 3.03 -5.70
N VAL A 90 -7.75 2.27 -6.75
CA VAL A 90 -6.87 1.21 -7.25
C VAL A 90 -6.41 1.58 -8.64
N LEU A 91 -5.11 1.50 -8.86
CA LEU A 91 -4.45 1.87 -10.10
C LEU A 91 -3.56 0.71 -10.53
N ILE A 92 -3.67 0.29 -11.77
CA ILE A 92 -2.72 -0.63 -12.42
C ILE A 92 -2.18 0.06 -13.66
N ALA A 93 -0.89 0.36 -13.67
CA ALA A 93 -0.19 0.95 -14.80
C ALA A 93 0.78 -0.06 -15.40
N GLY A 94 0.73 -0.26 -16.71
CA GLY A 94 1.73 -1.01 -17.46
C GLY A 94 2.69 -0.05 -18.17
N LYS A 95 3.96 -0.43 -18.35
CA LYS A 95 4.92 0.38 -19.13
C LYS A 95 4.43 0.65 -20.56
N ASP A 96 3.62 -0.25 -21.10
CA ASP A 96 2.99 -0.23 -22.41
C ASP A 96 1.66 -1.01 -22.37
N GLY A 97 0.94 -1.03 -23.50
CA GLY A 97 -0.36 -1.71 -23.59
C GLY A 97 -0.29 -3.23 -23.39
N ASN A 98 0.81 -3.87 -23.79
CA ASN A 98 1.01 -5.31 -23.61
C ASN A 98 1.20 -5.66 -22.14
N ALA A 99 1.99 -4.85 -21.43
CA ALA A 99 2.19 -4.97 -19.99
C ALA A 99 0.88 -4.74 -19.23
N LEU A 100 0.09 -3.72 -19.60
CA LEU A 100 -1.21 -3.52 -18.98
C LEU A 100 -2.11 -4.75 -19.20
N ASN A 101 -2.26 -5.21 -20.44
CA ASN A 101 -3.09 -6.37 -20.78
C ASN A 101 -2.67 -7.63 -20.00
N LYS A 102 -1.37 -7.85 -19.82
CA LYS A 102 -0.82 -8.97 -19.05
C LYS A 102 -1.25 -8.96 -17.57
N TYR A 103 -1.37 -7.78 -16.95
CA TYR A 103 -1.70 -7.67 -15.52
C TYR A 103 -3.12 -7.18 -15.22
N ASP A 104 -3.90 -6.84 -16.25
CA ASP A 104 -5.25 -6.27 -16.11
C ASP A 104 -6.19 -7.19 -15.34
N ALA A 105 -6.14 -8.50 -15.63
CA ALA A 105 -6.94 -9.51 -14.95
C ALA A 105 -6.60 -9.62 -13.45
N ALA A 106 -5.31 -9.54 -13.10
CA ALA A 106 -4.87 -9.53 -11.71
C ALA A 106 -5.37 -8.28 -10.99
N GLY A 107 -5.26 -7.12 -11.64
CA GLY A 107 -5.80 -5.85 -11.13
C GLY A 107 -7.31 -5.90 -10.87
N LEU A 108 -8.08 -6.44 -11.82
CA LEU A 108 -9.53 -6.61 -11.64
C LEU A 108 -9.88 -7.54 -10.49
N THR A 109 -9.10 -8.62 -10.35
CA THR A 109 -9.26 -9.57 -9.25
C THR A 109 -9.01 -8.90 -7.91
N THR A 110 -7.95 -8.07 -7.81
CA THR A 110 -7.69 -7.25 -6.61
C THR A 110 -8.88 -6.35 -6.30
N ILE A 111 -9.39 -5.59 -7.28
CA ILE A 111 -10.54 -4.70 -7.09
C ILE A 111 -11.77 -5.47 -6.61
N LYS A 112 -12.10 -6.61 -7.24
CA LYS A 112 -13.26 -7.44 -6.90
C LYS A 112 -13.14 -8.13 -5.54
N SER A 113 -11.92 -8.39 -5.08
CA SER A 113 -11.66 -9.04 -3.80
C SER A 113 -11.78 -8.12 -2.57
N MET A 114 -11.91 -6.80 -2.79
CA MET A 114 -12.01 -5.83 -1.71
C MET A 114 -13.26 -6.08 -0.86
N ARG A 115 -13.08 -6.13 0.45
CA ARG A 115 -14.18 -6.30 1.41
C ARG A 115 -13.82 -5.68 2.75
N GLN A 116 -14.84 -5.54 3.59
CA GLN A 116 -14.61 -5.15 4.97
C GLN A 116 -13.81 -6.23 5.71
N LEU A 117 -12.88 -5.79 6.56
CA LEU A 117 -12.17 -6.68 7.49
C LEU A 117 -13.15 -7.30 8.48
N LYS A 118 -13.02 -8.61 8.69
CA LYS A 118 -13.72 -9.33 9.75
C LYS A 118 -13.16 -8.89 11.10
N ASN A 119 -13.95 -9.02 12.16
CA ASN A 119 -13.52 -8.65 13.52
C ASN A 119 -12.23 -9.36 13.96
N ALA A 120 -12.07 -10.64 13.58
CA ALA A 120 -10.85 -11.39 13.86
C ALA A 120 -9.61 -10.86 13.09
N GLU A 121 -9.80 -10.32 11.88
CA GLU A 121 -8.73 -9.81 11.01
C GLU A 121 -8.24 -8.42 11.43
N ARG A 122 -9.07 -7.64 12.16
CA ARG A 122 -8.67 -6.31 12.66
C ARG A 122 -7.42 -6.34 13.53
N LYS A 123 -7.15 -7.47 14.21
CA LYS A 123 -5.94 -7.65 15.02
C LYS A 123 -4.66 -7.69 14.17
N LEU A 124 -4.77 -8.14 12.91
CA LEU A 124 -3.66 -8.24 11.96
C LEU A 124 -3.42 -6.93 11.19
N ALA A 125 -4.41 -6.05 11.14
CA ALA A 125 -4.35 -4.77 10.42
C ALA A 125 -3.90 -3.59 11.30
N LYS A 126 -3.13 -3.86 12.37
CA LYS A 126 -2.60 -2.79 13.22
C LYS A 126 -1.41 -2.11 12.53
N PRO A 127 -1.32 -0.76 12.58
CA PRO A 127 -0.15 -0.08 12.07
C PRO A 127 1.07 -0.46 12.91
N LYS A 128 2.24 -0.44 12.28
CA LYS A 128 3.50 -0.56 13.02
C LYS A 128 3.70 0.72 13.83
N ASN A 129 4.01 0.57 15.12
CA ASN A 129 4.26 1.67 16.05
C ASN A 129 5.69 1.62 16.56
N ILE A 130 6.22 2.79 16.91
CA ILE A 130 7.46 2.87 17.68
C ILE A 130 7.12 2.64 19.14
N LYS A 131 7.74 1.61 19.74
CA LYS A 131 7.66 1.33 21.17
C LYS A 131 8.99 1.65 21.83
N LEU A 132 8.94 2.31 22.98
CA LEU A 132 10.09 2.45 23.86
C LEU A 132 10.15 1.23 24.79
N ILE A 133 11.28 0.53 24.74
CA ILE A 133 11.59 -0.54 25.68
C ILE A 133 12.81 -0.15 26.51
N ARG A 134 12.93 -0.74 27.70
CA ARG A 134 14.15 -0.65 28.50
C ARG A 134 15.03 -1.85 28.15
N ALA A 135 16.22 -1.59 27.63
CA ALA A 135 17.18 -2.65 27.27
C ALA A 135 17.60 -3.43 28.51
N LYS A 136 17.63 -4.76 28.39
CA LYS A 136 18.11 -5.68 29.42
C LYS A 136 19.61 -5.89 29.27
N SER A 137 20.23 -6.44 30.31
CA SER A 137 21.61 -6.90 30.20
C SER A 137 21.72 -7.96 29.09
N GLY A 138 22.66 -7.80 28.17
CA GLY A 138 22.87 -8.68 27.02
C GLY A 138 21.93 -8.47 25.83
N ASP A 139 21.02 -7.47 25.86
CA ASP A 139 20.32 -7.08 24.63
C ASP A 139 21.33 -6.48 23.64
N THR A 140 21.19 -6.84 22.37
CA THR A 140 21.91 -6.26 21.24
C THR A 140 20.91 -5.85 20.18
N PHE A 141 21.28 -4.98 19.24
CA PHE A 141 20.40 -4.71 18.10
C PHE A 141 20.13 -5.95 17.27
N ALA A 142 21.07 -6.89 17.18
CA ALA A 142 20.85 -8.19 16.54
C ALA A 142 19.73 -9.00 17.24
N SER A 143 19.69 -9.02 18.59
CA SER A 143 18.65 -9.73 19.34
C SER A 143 17.31 -8.98 19.33
N LEU A 144 17.35 -7.64 19.31
CA LEU A 144 16.17 -6.79 19.21
C LEU A 144 15.53 -6.83 17.81
N ALA A 145 16.34 -6.90 16.76
CA ALA A 145 15.90 -7.01 15.37
C ALA A 145 15.01 -8.23 15.14
N LYS A 146 15.33 -9.37 15.78
CA LYS A 146 14.51 -10.59 15.72
C LYS A 146 13.10 -10.42 16.32
N ARG A 147 12.89 -9.40 17.14
CA ARG A 147 11.63 -9.09 17.81
C ARG A 147 10.93 -7.85 17.22
N SER A 148 11.52 -7.26 16.18
CA SER A 148 11.02 -6.05 15.54
C SER A 148 10.36 -6.39 14.21
N ASP A 149 9.29 -5.68 13.89
CA ASP A 149 8.55 -5.86 12.64
C ASP A 149 9.24 -5.21 11.43
N ILE A 150 10.54 -4.93 11.49
CA ILE A 150 11.30 -4.39 10.35
C ILE A 150 11.65 -5.55 9.39
N ALA A 151 11.27 -5.43 8.12
CA ALA A 151 11.35 -6.52 7.17
C ALA A 151 12.77 -6.78 6.61
N THR A 152 13.59 -5.74 6.52
CA THR A 152 14.91 -5.78 5.85
C THR A 152 15.91 -4.94 6.63
N HIS A 153 17.15 -5.43 6.78
CA HIS A 153 18.21 -4.70 7.51
C HIS A 153 17.75 -4.21 8.90
N ALA A 154 17.03 -5.08 9.62
CA ALA A 154 16.36 -4.69 10.85
C ALA A 154 17.34 -4.23 11.93
N GLU A 155 18.53 -4.84 12.01
CA GLU A 155 19.56 -4.44 12.95
C GLU A 155 20.09 -3.04 12.66
N GLU A 156 20.50 -2.81 11.41
CA GLU A 156 21.06 -1.54 10.94
C GLU A 156 20.03 -0.40 11.03
N GLN A 157 18.76 -0.69 10.69
CA GLN A 157 17.67 0.26 10.81
C GLN A 157 17.33 0.57 12.27
N LEU A 158 17.40 -0.41 13.18
CA LEU A 158 17.22 -0.14 14.60
C LEU A 158 18.36 0.71 15.16
N ARG A 159 19.62 0.45 14.76
CA ARG A 159 20.76 1.30 15.12
C ARG A 159 20.55 2.73 14.63
N LEU A 160 20.14 2.91 13.38
CA LEU A 160 19.84 4.22 12.82
C LEU A 160 18.72 4.93 13.60
N LEU A 161 17.60 4.23 13.86
CA LEU A 161 16.46 4.76 14.61
C LEU A 161 16.84 5.24 16.03
N ASN A 162 17.86 4.62 16.61
CA ASN A 162 18.36 4.91 17.95
C ASN A 162 19.65 5.76 17.97
N GLY A 163 20.14 6.24 16.81
CA GLY A 163 21.34 7.06 16.73
C GLY A 163 22.64 6.32 17.07
N MET A 164 22.69 5.01 16.83
CA MET A 164 23.81 4.12 17.17
C MET A 164 24.43 3.43 15.94
N TYR A 165 24.17 3.97 14.75
CA TYR A 165 24.78 3.47 13.52
C TYR A 165 26.28 3.82 13.47
N PRO A 166 27.16 2.96 12.93
CA PRO A 166 26.87 1.62 12.42
C PRO A 166 26.96 0.51 13.46
N ASP A 167 27.71 0.70 14.56
CA ASP A 167 28.17 -0.43 15.40
C ASP A 167 27.80 -0.31 16.89
N GLY A 168 27.08 0.74 17.29
CA GLY A 168 26.75 1.00 18.69
C GLY A 168 25.65 0.07 19.23
N GLU A 169 25.80 -0.40 20.47
CA GLU A 169 24.87 -1.34 21.12
C GLU A 169 24.13 -0.69 22.31
N PRO A 170 22.91 -1.16 22.64
CA PRO A 170 22.15 -0.61 23.74
C PRO A 170 22.80 -0.98 25.08
N LYS A 171 22.82 -0.02 26.01
CA LYS A 171 23.26 -0.29 27.40
C LYS A 171 22.08 -0.79 28.24
N ALA A 172 22.36 -1.65 29.21
CA ALA A 172 21.34 -2.09 30.16
C ALA A 172 20.68 -0.88 30.85
N GLY A 173 19.35 -0.87 30.92
CA GLY A 173 18.56 0.24 31.47
C GLY A 173 18.27 1.38 30.48
N GLN A 174 18.89 1.39 29.31
CA GLN A 174 18.66 2.42 28.30
C GLN A 174 17.30 2.28 27.64
N LEU A 175 16.63 3.40 27.35
CA LEU A 175 15.44 3.42 26.53
C LEU A 175 15.81 3.30 25.06
N ILE A 176 15.26 2.28 24.40
CA ILE A 176 15.49 1.96 22.99
C ILE A 176 14.15 1.95 22.26
N LYS A 177 14.13 2.57 21.09
CA LYS A 177 13.03 2.56 20.14
C LYS A 177 13.08 1.26 19.34
N ILE A 178 11.97 0.53 19.30
CA ILE A 178 11.78 -0.63 18.43
C ILE A 178 10.50 -0.45 17.62
N VAL A 179 10.41 -1.13 16.47
CA VAL A 179 9.19 -1.15 15.63
C VAL A 179 8.43 -2.45 15.90
N GLN A 180 7.14 -2.36 16.23
CA GLN A 180 6.20 -3.48 16.50
C GLN A 180 4.81 -3.18 15.95
#